data_AF-A0A2M8LZ10-F1
#
_entry.id   AF-A0A2M8LZ10-F1
#
_cell.length_a   1.000
_cell.length_b   1.000
_cell.length_c   1.000
_cell.angle_alpha   90.00
_cell.angle_beta   90.00
_cell.angle_gamma   90.00
#
_symmetry.space_group_name_H-M   'P 1'
#
loop_
_entity.id
_entity.type
_entity.pdbx_description
1 polymer ?
#
loop_
_entity_poly.entity_id
_entity_poly.type
_entity_poly.pdbx_seq_one_letter_code
_entity_poly.pdbx_strand_id
1 'polypeptide(L)'
;MTTTGHPPAARVDLTKSPAVYLVIVDDRDAYTNWAEHRREDRLPQRRVVHVERQADHPAERQLQWDELTGSCLDAGESLSVLTYTAVSHAHAAYLARREYALFNAAARMGEVIDTHLEHGGRGWVAIRTADGGSDGELYADYTDAWAAQERPERCTYLPISPLTPWTPRMCEEYLEFMTHLRHGCMAYGAPACHR
;
A
#
# COMPACT_ATOMS: atom_id res chain seq x y z
N MET A 1 -23.91 58.60 -3.63
CA MET A 1 -22.59 58.08 -4.04
C MET A 1 -22.44 56.69 -3.44
N THR A 2 -22.68 55.66 -4.24
CA THR A 2 -22.57 54.25 -3.84
C THR A 2 -21.17 53.76 -4.19
N THR A 3 -20.35 53.52 -3.18
CA THR A 3 -19.02 52.92 -3.30
C THR A 3 -19.17 51.42 -3.53
N THR A 4 -19.02 50.99 -4.78
CA THR A 4 -18.88 49.59 -5.17
C THR A 4 -17.48 49.10 -4.80
N GLY A 5 -17.31 48.60 -3.57
CA GLY A 5 -16.09 47.90 -3.17
C GLY A 5 -16.01 46.56 -3.91
N HIS A 6 -15.06 46.43 -4.85
CA HIS A 6 -14.68 45.12 -5.37
C HIS A 6 -14.15 44.28 -4.20
N PRO A 7 -14.63 43.04 -3.99
CA PRO A 7 -14.01 42.14 -3.04
C PRO A 7 -12.56 41.91 -3.47
N PRO A 8 -11.57 41.99 -2.55
CA PRO A 8 -10.17 41.79 -2.90
C PRO A 8 -10.00 40.40 -3.52
N ALA A 9 -9.31 40.32 -4.65
CA ALA A 9 -8.97 39.06 -5.28
C ALA A 9 -8.22 38.20 -4.26
N ALA A 10 -8.84 37.12 -3.81
CA ALA A 10 -8.23 36.19 -2.89
C ALA A 10 -6.97 35.63 -3.55
N ARG A 11 -5.79 35.95 -2.99
CA ARG A 11 -4.55 35.33 -3.42
C ARG A 11 -4.65 33.86 -3.04
N VAL A 12 -4.75 33.00 -4.05
CA VAL A 12 -4.69 31.55 -3.87
C VAL A 12 -3.31 31.21 -3.33
N ASP A 13 -3.25 30.68 -2.12
CA ASP A 13 -2.03 30.12 -1.56
C ASP A 13 -1.70 28.82 -2.30
N LEU A 14 -0.61 28.83 -3.08
CA LEU A 14 -0.14 27.67 -3.85
C LEU A 14 0.91 26.85 -3.08
N THR A 15 1.16 27.18 -1.82
CA THR A 15 2.17 26.50 -1.01
C THR A 15 1.69 25.09 -0.71
N LYS A 16 2.46 24.09 -1.14
CA LYS A 16 2.16 22.68 -0.83
C LYS A 16 2.55 22.38 0.61
N SER A 17 1.57 22.42 1.50
CA SER A 17 1.70 21.97 2.89
C SER A 17 1.00 20.62 3.09
N PRO A 18 1.47 19.79 4.03
CA PRO A 18 0.72 18.61 4.44
C PRO A 18 -0.67 19.00 4.95
N ALA A 19 -1.69 18.33 4.44
CA ALA A 19 -3.07 18.46 4.86
C ALA A 19 -3.73 17.07 4.89
N VAL A 20 -4.89 16.99 5.55
CA VAL A 20 -5.69 15.78 5.56
C VAL A 20 -6.50 15.69 4.26
N TYR A 21 -6.49 14.53 3.64
CA TYR A 21 -7.25 14.20 2.44
C TYR A 21 -8.17 13.02 2.72
N LEU A 22 -9.38 13.10 2.18
CA LEU A 22 -10.36 12.03 2.15
C LEU A 22 -10.28 11.35 0.79
N VAL A 23 -10.16 10.02 0.78
CA VAL A 23 -9.98 9.21 -0.43
C VAL A 23 -11.07 8.15 -0.45
N ILE A 24 -11.92 8.17 -1.49
CA ILE A 24 -12.85 7.07 -1.75
C ILE A 24 -12.13 6.04 -2.61
N VAL A 25 -12.12 4.80 -2.12
CA VAL A 25 -11.48 3.67 -2.80
C VAL A 25 -12.49 2.57 -3.06
N ASP A 26 -12.26 1.82 -4.13
CA ASP A 26 -13.04 0.66 -4.53
C ASP A 26 -12.12 -0.56 -4.62
N ASP A 27 -12.33 -1.52 -3.72
CA ASP A 27 -11.53 -2.75 -3.65
C ASP A 27 -12.25 -3.95 -4.31
N ARG A 28 -13.48 -3.78 -4.85
CA ARG A 28 -14.27 -4.87 -5.51
C ARG A 28 -13.51 -5.53 -6.68
N ASP A 29 -12.74 -4.74 -7.42
CA ASP A 29 -12.08 -5.13 -8.68
C ASP A 29 -10.56 -5.34 -8.55
N ALA A 30 -10.04 -5.56 -7.33
CA ALA A 30 -8.62 -5.86 -7.15
C ALA A 30 -8.15 -7.05 -7.99
N TYR A 31 -9.07 -7.99 -8.29
CA TYR A 31 -8.90 -9.07 -9.26
C TYR A 31 -10.06 -9.03 -10.26
N THR A 32 -9.80 -8.75 -11.54
CA THR A 32 -10.88 -8.61 -12.55
C THR A 32 -11.52 -9.95 -12.91
N ASN A 33 -10.95 -11.09 -12.47
CA ASN A 33 -11.58 -12.42 -12.32
C ASN A 33 -10.64 -13.44 -11.61
N TRP A 34 -11.16 -14.62 -11.26
CA TRP A 34 -10.42 -15.73 -10.61
C TRP A 34 -9.19 -16.19 -11.41
N ALA A 35 -9.28 -16.25 -12.75
CA ALA A 35 -8.16 -16.69 -13.58
C ALA A 35 -6.97 -15.71 -13.53
N GLU A 36 -7.24 -14.44 -13.28
CA GLU A 36 -6.22 -13.40 -13.09
C GLU A 36 -5.62 -13.40 -11.68
N HIS A 37 -6.37 -13.83 -10.67
CA HIS A 37 -5.88 -14.00 -9.29
C HIS A 37 -4.68 -14.96 -9.21
N ARG A 38 -4.58 -15.94 -10.13
CA ARG A 38 -3.44 -16.87 -10.21
C ARG A 38 -2.29 -16.43 -11.10
N ARG A 39 -2.37 -15.28 -11.78
CA ARG A 39 -1.26 -14.82 -12.60
C ARG A 39 -0.19 -14.21 -11.70
N GLU A 40 1.00 -14.81 -11.70
CA GLU A 40 2.15 -14.36 -10.92
C GLU A 40 2.49 -12.88 -11.15
N ASP A 41 2.19 -12.35 -12.34
CA ASP A 41 2.58 -10.99 -12.74
C ASP A 41 1.55 -9.89 -12.42
N ARG A 42 0.34 -10.23 -11.94
CA ARG A 42 -0.71 -9.22 -11.73
C ARG A 42 -0.93 -8.91 -10.25
N LEU A 43 -0.50 -7.71 -9.86
CA LEU A 43 -0.74 -7.17 -8.52
C LEU A 43 -2.19 -6.73 -8.38
N PRO A 44 -2.84 -7.00 -7.24
CA PRO A 44 -4.11 -6.38 -6.91
C PRO A 44 -3.92 -4.86 -6.84
N GLN A 45 -4.75 -4.12 -7.58
CA GLN A 45 -4.70 -2.66 -7.60
C GLN A 45 -5.99 -2.09 -7.03
N ARG A 46 -5.85 -1.35 -5.93
CA ARG A 46 -6.92 -0.52 -5.38
C ARG A 46 -7.28 0.59 -6.35
N ARG A 47 -8.56 0.69 -6.69
CA ARG A 47 -9.06 1.79 -7.51
C ARG A 47 -9.36 2.98 -6.61
N VAL A 48 -8.70 4.11 -6.89
CA VAL A 48 -9.04 5.39 -6.26
C VAL A 48 -10.12 6.05 -7.09
N VAL A 49 -11.31 6.22 -6.51
CA VAL A 49 -12.50 6.77 -7.18
C VAL A 49 -12.55 8.28 -7.04
N HIS A 50 -12.26 8.76 -5.84
CA HIS A 50 -12.34 10.18 -5.51
C HIS A 50 -11.26 10.56 -4.50
N VAL A 51 -10.77 11.79 -4.60
CA VAL A 51 -9.86 12.38 -3.62
C VAL A 51 -10.26 13.83 -3.44
N GLU A 52 -10.38 14.25 -2.19
CA GLU A 52 -10.55 15.66 -1.85
C GLU A 52 -9.77 16.03 -0.59
N ARG A 53 -9.39 17.31 -0.48
CA ARG A 53 -8.80 17.84 0.74
C ARG A 53 -9.90 18.02 1.78
N GLN A 54 -9.65 17.59 3.01
CA GLN A 54 -10.56 17.82 4.12
C GLN A 54 -10.67 19.33 4.41
N ALA A 55 -11.89 19.82 4.65
CA ALA A 55 -12.12 21.22 5.00
C ALA A 55 -11.38 21.62 6.28
N ASP A 56 -11.06 22.91 6.46
CA ASP A 56 -10.37 23.36 7.68
C ASP A 56 -11.37 23.61 8.85
N HIS A 57 -12.59 24.04 8.53
CA HIS A 57 -13.61 24.35 9.54
C HIS A 57 -14.29 23.08 10.08
N PRO A 58 -14.43 22.89 11.41
CA PRO A 58 -14.95 21.64 11.99
C PRO A 58 -16.36 21.27 11.52
N ALA A 59 -17.25 22.25 11.33
CA ALA A 59 -18.59 21.97 10.83
C ALA A 59 -18.58 21.51 9.36
N GLU A 60 -17.73 22.09 8.53
CA GLU A 60 -17.58 21.69 7.12
C GLU A 60 -16.93 20.31 7.02
N ARG A 61 -15.96 20.00 7.89
CA ARG A 61 -15.35 18.66 7.98
C ARG A 61 -16.37 17.58 8.28
N GLN A 62 -17.27 17.83 9.23
CA GLN A 62 -18.31 16.86 9.57
C GLN A 62 -19.28 16.68 8.41
N LEU A 63 -19.75 17.78 7.80
CA LEU A 63 -20.65 17.71 6.65
C LEU A 63 -20.02 16.96 5.47
N GLN A 64 -18.75 17.23 5.16
CA GLN A 64 -18.00 16.55 4.12
C GLN A 64 -17.84 15.06 4.41
N TRP A 65 -17.51 14.70 5.66
CA TRP A 65 -17.41 13.31 6.07
C TRP A 65 -18.75 12.56 5.94
N ASP A 66 -19.84 13.19 6.39
CA ASP A 66 -21.19 12.62 6.33
C ASP A 66 -21.64 12.45 4.87
N GLU A 67 -21.35 13.41 4.00
CA GLU A 67 -21.65 13.35 2.56
C GLU A 67 -20.90 12.21 1.86
N LEU A 68 -19.58 12.11 2.05
CA LEU A 68 -18.78 11.05 1.43
C LEU A 68 -19.16 9.67 1.98
N THR A 69 -19.37 9.56 3.29
CA THR A 69 -19.76 8.28 3.90
C THR A 69 -21.15 7.86 3.43
N GLY A 70 -22.10 8.80 3.34
CA GLY A 70 -23.43 8.56 2.75
C GLY A 70 -23.34 8.10 1.30
N SER A 71 -22.49 8.76 0.49
CA SER A 71 -22.26 8.37 -0.91
C SER A 71 -21.69 6.96 -1.04
N CYS A 72 -20.78 6.55 -0.15
CA CYS A 72 -20.25 5.18 -0.11
C CYS A 72 -21.33 4.16 0.27
N LEU A 73 -22.17 4.48 1.27
CA LEU A 73 -23.29 3.61 1.67
C LEU A 73 -24.29 3.40 0.52
N ASP A 74 -24.61 4.48 -0.22
CA ASP A 74 -25.53 4.41 -1.37
C ASP A 74 -24.95 3.61 -2.54
N ALA A 75 -23.62 3.62 -2.73
CA ALA A 75 -22.92 2.87 -3.77
C ALA A 75 -22.65 1.39 -3.43
N GLY A 76 -23.00 0.95 -2.21
CA GLY A 76 -22.84 -0.41 -1.71
C GLY A 76 -21.46 -0.73 -1.08
N GLU A 77 -21.30 -1.95 -0.59
CA GLU A 77 -20.26 -2.36 0.38
C GLU A 77 -18.79 -2.30 -0.08
N SER A 78 -18.48 -1.93 -1.32
CA SER A 78 -17.08 -1.89 -1.76
C SER A 78 -16.39 -0.55 -1.65
N LEU A 79 -17.18 0.52 -1.54
CA LEU A 79 -16.61 1.85 -1.42
C LEU A 79 -16.30 2.10 0.04
N SER A 80 -15.07 2.52 0.29
CA SER A 80 -14.66 2.95 1.63
C SER A 80 -14.00 4.32 1.56
N VAL A 81 -14.21 5.11 2.61
CA VAL A 81 -13.56 6.41 2.80
C VAL A 81 -12.32 6.19 3.66
N LEU A 82 -11.16 6.59 3.14
CA LEU A 82 -9.88 6.54 3.84
C LEU A 82 -9.35 7.95 4.07
N THR A 83 -8.50 8.10 5.07
CA THR A 83 -7.94 9.39 5.46
C THR A 83 -6.42 9.35 5.36
N TYR A 84 -5.82 10.31 4.66
CA TYR A 84 -4.38 10.40 4.48
C TYR A 84 -3.86 11.81 4.75
N THR A 85 -2.71 11.90 5.42
CA THR A 85 -1.94 13.16 5.43
C THR A 85 -1.07 13.19 4.18
N ALA A 86 -1.30 14.17 3.30
CA ALA A 86 -0.61 14.28 2.02
C ALA A 86 -0.39 15.75 1.63
N VAL A 87 0.38 16.01 0.57
CA VAL A 87 0.68 17.37 0.08
C VAL A 87 -0.08 17.72 -1.21
N SER A 88 -0.87 16.76 -1.73
CA SER A 88 -1.69 16.89 -2.92
C SER A 88 -2.65 15.70 -3.05
N HIS A 89 -3.69 15.87 -3.89
CA HIS A 89 -4.60 14.79 -4.27
C HIS A 89 -3.87 13.57 -4.86
N ALA A 90 -2.88 13.81 -5.73
CA ALA A 90 -2.08 12.75 -6.34
C ALA A 90 -1.24 11.99 -5.30
N HIS A 91 -0.69 12.71 -4.31
CA HIS A 91 0.05 12.07 -3.21
C HIS A 91 -0.88 11.21 -2.34
N ALA A 92 -2.07 11.69 -1.98
CA ALA A 92 -3.05 10.90 -1.23
C ALA A 92 -3.51 9.64 -2.00
N ALA A 93 -3.79 9.76 -3.30
CA ALA A 93 -4.13 8.61 -4.14
C ALA A 93 -2.99 7.58 -4.21
N TYR A 94 -1.75 8.04 -4.30
CA TYR A 94 -0.58 7.16 -4.28
C TYR A 94 -0.44 6.42 -2.95
N LEU A 95 -0.60 7.11 -1.81
CA LEU A 95 -0.55 6.49 -0.48
C LEU A 95 -1.59 5.38 -0.34
N ALA A 96 -2.83 5.65 -0.77
CA ALA A 96 -3.91 4.65 -0.72
C ALA A 96 -3.58 3.39 -1.52
N ARG A 97 -3.02 3.54 -2.72
CA ARG A 97 -2.61 2.41 -3.58
C ARG A 97 -1.40 1.67 -3.01
N ARG A 98 -0.41 2.41 -2.49
CA ARG A 98 0.81 1.85 -1.89
C ARG A 98 0.48 0.98 -0.69
N GLU A 99 -0.34 1.49 0.24
CA GLU A 99 -0.75 0.76 1.44
C GLU A 99 -1.48 -0.53 1.07
N TYR A 100 -2.42 -0.46 0.11
CA TYR A 100 -3.12 -1.63 -0.37
C TYR A 100 -2.19 -2.67 -1.02
N ALA A 101 -1.25 -2.22 -1.86
CA ALA A 101 -0.28 -3.11 -2.49
C ALA A 101 0.63 -3.79 -1.45
N LEU A 102 1.09 -3.05 -0.44
CA LEU A 102 1.90 -3.58 0.64
C LEU A 102 1.14 -4.61 1.48
N PHE A 103 -0.12 -4.31 1.85
CA PHE A 103 -0.97 -5.25 2.57
C PHE A 103 -1.16 -6.58 1.81
N ASN A 104 -1.47 -6.51 0.51
CA ASN A 104 -1.64 -7.71 -0.31
C ASN A 104 -0.32 -8.48 -0.48
N ALA A 105 0.80 -7.78 -0.66
CA ALA A 105 2.10 -8.43 -0.72
C ALA A 105 2.46 -9.14 0.59
N ALA A 106 2.17 -8.51 1.74
CA ALA A 106 2.38 -9.11 3.05
C ALA A 106 1.52 -10.36 3.26
N ALA A 107 0.24 -10.30 2.87
CA ALA A 107 -0.66 -11.45 2.91
C ALA A 107 -0.14 -12.60 2.05
N ARG A 108 0.26 -12.33 0.79
CA ARG A 108 0.80 -13.34 -0.12
C ARG A 108 2.10 -13.95 0.38
N MET A 109 2.99 -13.14 0.97
CA MET A 109 4.21 -13.63 1.63
C MET A 109 3.86 -14.57 2.79
N GLY A 110 2.86 -14.22 3.60
CA GLY A 110 2.34 -15.08 4.66
C GLY A 110 1.84 -16.43 4.13
N GLU A 111 1.02 -16.42 3.07
CA GLU A 111 0.51 -17.64 2.43
C GLU A 111 1.63 -18.55 1.91
N VAL A 112 2.69 -17.98 1.31
CA VAL A 112 3.86 -18.73 0.86
C VAL A 112 4.55 -19.42 2.05
N ILE A 113 4.79 -18.67 3.14
CA ILE A 113 5.44 -19.19 4.34
C ILE A 113 4.60 -20.32 4.96
N ASP A 114 3.31 -20.08 5.14
CA ASP A 114 2.37 -21.05 5.72
C ASP A 114 2.31 -22.33 4.87
N THR A 115 2.23 -22.18 3.54
CA THR A 115 2.24 -23.33 2.62
C THR A 115 3.48 -24.19 2.84
N HIS A 116 4.69 -23.60 2.93
CA HIS A 116 5.89 -24.39 3.17
C HIS A 116 5.91 -25.03 4.56
N LEU A 117 5.41 -24.33 5.59
CA LEU A 117 5.35 -24.85 6.95
C LEU A 117 4.38 -26.03 7.08
N GLU A 118 3.20 -25.97 6.45
CA GLU A 118 2.20 -27.04 6.44
C GLU A 118 2.73 -28.33 5.80
N HIS A 119 3.58 -28.21 4.78
CA HIS A 119 4.24 -29.36 4.13
C HIS A 119 5.48 -29.85 4.88
N GLY A 120 5.81 -29.27 6.05
CA GLY A 120 7.00 -29.63 6.84
C GLY A 120 8.32 -29.20 6.18
N GLY A 121 8.27 -28.24 5.27
CA GLY A 121 9.40 -27.73 4.52
C GLY A 121 10.45 -27.08 5.41
N ARG A 122 11.72 -27.24 5.03
CA ARG A 122 12.87 -26.59 5.66
C ARG A 122 13.85 -26.15 4.57
N GLY A 123 14.29 -24.90 4.65
CA GLY A 123 15.17 -24.32 3.65
C GLY A 123 14.99 -22.81 3.58
N TRP A 124 15.53 -22.22 2.53
CA TRP A 124 15.38 -20.81 2.19
C TRP A 124 14.33 -20.65 1.11
N VAL A 125 13.53 -19.59 1.20
CA VAL A 125 12.57 -19.22 0.16
C VAL A 125 12.92 -17.85 -0.41
N ALA A 126 12.72 -17.68 -1.71
CA ALA A 126 12.82 -16.39 -2.38
C ALA A 126 11.43 -15.73 -2.46
N ILE A 127 11.30 -14.53 -1.90
CA ILE A 127 10.06 -13.74 -1.93
C ILE A 127 10.30 -12.48 -2.75
N ARG A 128 9.56 -12.29 -3.82
CA ARG A 128 9.57 -11.05 -4.62
C ARG A 128 9.05 -9.89 -3.77
N THR A 129 9.87 -8.84 -3.62
CA THR A 129 9.52 -7.69 -2.77
C THR A 129 8.33 -6.89 -3.30
N ALA A 130 8.05 -6.95 -4.60
CA ALA A 130 6.99 -6.17 -5.22
C ALA A 130 5.57 -6.68 -4.90
N ASP A 131 5.44 -8.00 -4.66
CA ASP A 131 4.14 -8.68 -4.62
C ASP A 131 4.03 -9.75 -3.54
N GLY A 132 5.12 -10.01 -2.80
CA GLY A 132 5.19 -11.05 -1.79
C GLY A 132 5.13 -12.48 -2.34
N GLY A 133 5.18 -12.66 -3.66
CA GLY A 133 5.10 -13.98 -4.27
C GLY A 133 6.43 -14.72 -4.25
N SER A 134 6.37 -16.03 -4.50
CA SER A 134 7.52 -16.94 -4.61
C SER A 134 7.43 -17.72 -5.92
N ASP A 135 8.50 -18.40 -6.31
CA ASP A 135 8.49 -19.46 -7.31
C ASP A 135 8.07 -20.82 -6.73
N GLY A 136 7.86 -20.89 -5.41
CA GLY A 136 7.36 -22.08 -4.71
C GLY A 136 8.44 -23.09 -4.33
N GLU A 137 9.72 -22.76 -4.52
CA GLU A 137 10.83 -23.67 -4.22
C GLU A 137 11.46 -23.41 -2.84
N LEU A 138 12.00 -24.47 -2.25
CA LEU A 138 12.84 -24.40 -1.04
C LEU A 138 14.28 -24.75 -1.38
N TYR A 139 15.17 -23.81 -1.07
CA TYR A 139 16.60 -23.93 -1.34
C TYR A 139 17.36 -24.38 -0.09
N ALA A 140 18.51 -25.01 -0.29
CA ALA A 140 19.34 -25.46 0.83
C ALA A 140 19.89 -24.27 1.63
N ASP A 141 20.33 -23.22 0.93
CA ASP A 141 20.84 -22.00 1.53
C ASP A 141 20.45 -20.72 0.76
N TYR A 142 20.85 -19.57 1.32
CA TYR A 142 20.65 -18.25 0.72
C TYR A 142 21.29 -18.10 -0.66
N THR A 143 22.48 -18.67 -0.87
CA THR A 143 23.24 -18.54 -2.11
C THR A 143 22.54 -19.28 -3.24
N ASP A 144 22.03 -20.47 -2.96
CA ASP A 144 21.23 -21.26 -3.90
C ASP A 144 19.94 -20.53 -4.26
N ALA A 145 19.24 -19.99 -3.25
CA ALA A 145 18.02 -19.22 -3.48
C ALA A 145 18.28 -17.99 -4.35
N TRP A 146 19.36 -17.24 -4.08
CA TRP A 146 19.77 -16.08 -4.85
C TRP A 146 20.11 -16.45 -6.30
N ALA A 147 20.92 -17.49 -6.50
CA ALA A 147 21.38 -17.89 -7.83
C ALA A 147 20.25 -18.42 -8.73
N ALA A 148 19.18 -18.94 -8.14
CA ALA A 148 18.03 -19.46 -8.87
C ALA A 148 17.11 -18.37 -9.45
N GLN A 149 17.17 -17.14 -8.95
CA GLN A 149 16.26 -16.06 -9.38
C GLN A 149 16.77 -15.34 -10.64
N GLU A 150 15.87 -15.03 -11.58
CA GLU A 150 16.20 -14.21 -12.76
C GLU A 150 16.59 -12.77 -12.38
N ARG A 151 15.95 -12.23 -11.33
CA ARG A 151 16.15 -10.86 -10.84
C ARG A 151 16.35 -10.86 -9.33
N PRO A 152 17.49 -11.38 -8.85
CA PRO A 152 17.67 -11.66 -7.43
C PRO A 152 17.64 -10.41 -6.55
N GLU A 153 17.97 -9.24 -7.11
CA GLU A 153 17.90 -7.93 -6.44
C GLU A 153 16.45 -7.43 -6.20
N ARG A 154 15.46 -8.10 -6.79
CA ARG A 154 14.03 -7.82 -6.59
C ARG A 154 13.37 -8.78 -5.60
N CYS A 155 14.13 -9.72 -5.07
CA CYS A 155 13.69 -10.69 -4.09
C CYS A 155 14.33 -10.39 -2.74
N THR A 156 13.65 -10.86 -1.70
CA THR A 156 14.17 -11.02 -0.36
C THR A 156 14.15 -12.49 0.00
N TYR A 157 15.03 -12.90 0.91
CA TYR A 157 15.32 -14.30 1.17
C TYR A 157 15.26 -14.55 2.66
N LEU A 158 14.48 -15.54 3.06
CA LEU A 158 14.34 -15.89 4.46
C LEU A 158 14.32 -17.40 4.66
N PRO A 159 14.82 -17.87 5.81
CA PRO A 159 14.71 -19.27 6.19
C PRO A 159 13.27 -19.57 6.65
N ILE A 160 12.70 -20.67 6.15
CA ILE A 160 11.45 -21.24 6.66
C ILE A 160 11.77 -22.06 7.91
N SER A 161 11.16 -21.69 9.03
CA SER A 161 11.33 -22.37 10.31
C SER A 161 10.02 -22.39 11.12
N PRO A 162 9.54 -23.58 11.54
CA PRO A 162 8.34 -23.69 12.38
C PRO A 162 8.55 -23.13 13.79
N LEU A 163 9.79 -22.83 14.19
CA LEU A 163 10.11 -22.24 15.49
C LEU A 163 9.91 -20.71 15.51
N THR A 164 9.73 -20.09 14.36
CA THR A 164 9.58 -18.63 14.24
C THR A 164 8.52 -18.33 13.19
N PRO A 165 7.24 -18.56 13.50
CA PRO A 165 6.16 -18.26 12.59
C PRO A 165 6.10 -16.76 12.32
N TRP A 166 5.86 -16.40 11.05
CA TRP A 166 5.74 -15.02 10.64
C TRP A 166 4.29 -14.57 10.78
N THR A 167 4.07 -13.46 11.48
CA THR A 167 2.74 -12.84 11.52
C THR A 167 2.53 -11.97 10.29
N PRO A 168 1.28 -11.70 9.86
CA PRO A 168 1.01 -10.77 8.75
C PRO A 168 1.70 -9.41 8.92
N ARG A 169 1.72 -8.91 10.17
CA ARG A 169 2.41 -7.67 10.53
C ARG A 169 3.92 -7.77 10.31
N MET A 170 4.56 -8.88 10.65
CA MET A 170 5.99 -9.08 10.41
C MET A 170 6.30 -9.13 8.91
N CYS A 171 5.45 -9.77 8.10
CA CYS A 171 5.58 -9.77 6.65
C CYS A 171 5.50 -8.34 6.09
N GLU A 172 4.53 -7.55 6.57
CA GLU A 172 4.35 -6.15 6.17
C GLU A 172 5.57 -5.28 6.52
N GLU A 173 5.99 -5.29 7.79
CA GLU A 173 7.14 -4.52 8.28
C GLU A 173 8.42 -4.91 7.51
N TYR A 174 8.60 -6.20 7.23
CA TYR A 174 9.75 -6.70 6.49
C TYR A 174 9.73 -6.30 5.01
N LEU A 175 8.61 -6.46 4.31
CA LEU A 175 8.51 -6.05 2.91
C LEU A 175 8.63 -4.53 2.73
N GLU A 176 8.10 -3.75 3.67
CA GLU A 176 8.29 -2.31 3.69
C GLU A 176 9.78 -1.97 3.86
N PHE A 177 10.44 -2.57 4.86
CA PHE A 177 11.88 -2.38 5.09
C PHE A 177 12.71 -2.74 3.85
N MET A 178 12.46 -3.90 3.24
CA MET A 178 13.19 -4.36 2.06
C MET A 178 12.95 -3.47 0.84
N THR A 179 11.74 -2.92 0.70
CA THR A 179 11.43 -1.93 -0.35
C THR A 179 12.27 -0.67 -0.17
N HIS A 180 12.37 -0.14 1.05
CA HIS A 180 13.16 1.06 1.31
C HIS A 180 14.66 0.82 1.18
N LEU A 181 15.15 -0.35 1.61
CA LEU A 181 16.53 -0.78 1.44
C LEU A 181 16.90 -0.83 -0.05
N ARG A 182 16.07 -1.47 -0.87
CA ARG A 182 16.26 -1.57 -2.32
C ARG A 182 16.22 -0.20 -3.01
N HIS A 183 15.35 0.69 -2.57
CA HIS A 183 15.28 2.06 -3.10
C HIS A 183 16.46 2.94 -2.64
N GLY A 184 17.30 2.47 -1.70
CA GLY A 184 18.44 3.24 -1.19
C GLY A 184 18.04 4.46 -0.37
N CYS A 185 16.84 4.45 0.21
CA CYS A 185 16.31 5.57 1.00
C CYS A 185 16.41 5.34 2.52
N MET A 186 17.17 4.34 2.96
CA MET A 186 17.38 4.06 4.37
C MET A 186 18.48 4.95 4.95
N ALA A 187 18.18 5.68 6.02
CA ALA A 187 19.14 6.46 6.81
C ALA A 187 19.06 6.01 8.27
N TYR A 188 20.18 5.52 8.82
CA TYR A 188 20.28 5.03 10.21
C TYR A 188 19.21 3.97 10.57
N GLY A 189 18.87 3.09 9.63
CA GLY A 189 17.88 2.03 9.84
C GLY A 189 16.42 2.46 9.71
N ALA A 190 16.13 3.71 9.31
CA ALA A 190 14.78 4.20 9.06
C ALA A 190 14.63 4.79 7.64
N PRO A 191 13.44 4.71 7.01
CA PRO A 191 13.22 5.35 5.72
C PRO A 191 13.31 6.88 5.82
N ALA A 192 14.13 7.50 4.98
CA ALA A 192 14.28 8.95 4.89
C ALA A 192 13.25 9.59 3.94
N CYS A 193 12.60 8.81 3.07
CA CYS A 193 11.64 9.30 2.09
C CYS A 193 10.27 9.67 2.66
N HIS A 194 10.00 9.34 3.93
CA HIS A 194 8.77 9.70 4.63
C HIS A 194 8.87 11.05 5.37
N ARG A 195 10.01 11.75 5.26
CA ARG A 195 10.28 13.04 5.91
C ARG A 195 10.10 14.21 4.97
#